data_AF-A0A958W0H6-F1
#
_entry.id   AF-A0A958W0H6-F1
#
_cell.length_a   1.000
_cell.length_b   1.000
_cell.length_c   1.000
_cell.angle_alpha   90.00
_cell.angle_beta   90.00
_cell.angle_gamma   90.00
#
_symmetry.space_group_name_H-M   'P 1'
#
loop_
_entity.id
_entity.type
_entity.pdbx_description
1 polymer ?
#
loop_
_entity_poly.entity_id
_entity_poly.type
_entity_poly.pdbx_seq_one_letter_code
_entity_poly.pdbx_strand_id
1 'polypeptide(L)'
;MKIEKWINYISNRKTKTFWIALLLMFSAALLMRPSSTCLTTSSTPKAIVDLELAFDQQEALRIKEVWSANDCSNSLALSSNGLEAAMVNIVLDFPFLVAYTIFLIVLIVLTRSKDLLKDSMTVFLIYAAFLAGLLDVIENILMIFFLRMNQIPSYTFAVAASLKFGIILLLIIAIIWRLVRLMIPSKG
;
A
#
# COMPACT_ATOMS: atom_id res chain seq x y z
N MET A 1 25.43 -8.16 2.48
CA MET A 1 25.74 -8.89 1.22
C MET A 1 24.60 -9.03 0.19
N LYS A 2 23.33 -9.32 0.52
CA LYS A 2 22.25 -9.39 -0.51
C LYS A 2 21.66 -8.02 -0.90
N ILE A 3 21.42 -7.12 0.06
CA ILE A 3 20.82 -5.79 -0.19
C ILE A 3 21.73 -4.87 -1.01
N GLU A 4 23.04 -4.87 -0.76
CA GLU A 4 24.01 -4.05 -1.51
C GLU A 4 23.97 -4.35 -3.03
N LYS A 5 23.79 -5.62 -3.42
CA LYS A 5 23.66 -6.00 -4.83
C LYS A 5 22.44 -5.35 -5.48
N TRP A 6 21.30 -5.33 -4.79
CA TRP A 6 20.08 -4.67 -5.27
C TRP A 6 20.26 -3.16 -5.38
N ILE A 7 20.85 -2.55 -4.35
CA ILE A 7 21.16 -1.12 -4.32
C ILE A 7 22.06 -0.74 -5.49
N ASN A 8 23.12 -1.52 -5.75
CA ASN A 8 24.04 -1.30 -6.86
C ASN A 8 23.34 -1.48 -8.21
N TYR A 9 22.52 -2.51 -8.36
CA TYR A 9 21.74 -2.73 -9.58
C TYR A 9 20.81 -1.55 -9.91
N ILE A 10 20.03 -1.08 -8.92
CA ILE A 10 19.12 0.07 -9.07
C ILE A 10 19.93 1.33 -9.39
N SER A 11 21.04 1.56 -8.69
CA SER A 11 21.90 2.74 -8.90
C SER A 11 22.54 2.78 -10.27
N ASN A 12 22.87 1.62 -10.86
CA ASN A 12 23.48 1.52 -12.20
C ASN A 12 22.46 1.67 -13.32
N ARG A 13 21.17 1.45 -13.06
CA ARG A 13 20.10 1.44 -14.07
C ARG A 13 18.93 2.38 -13.71
N LYS A 14 19.23 3.52 -13.09
CA LYS A 14 18.26 4.43 -12.44
C LYS A 14 16.99 4.68 -13.23
N THR A 15 17.12 5.16 -14.47
CA THR A 15 15.99 5.52 -15.32
C THR A 15 15.13 4.29 -15.63
N LYS A 16 15.77 3.16 -15.98
CA LYS A 16 15.07 1.92 -16.32
C LYS A 16 14.32 1.35 -15.11
N THR A 17 14.97 1.27 -13.94
CA THR A 17 14.35 0.73 -12.73
C THR A 17 13.22 1.61 -12.21
N PHE A 18 13.38 2.93 -12.29
CA PHE A 18 12.29 3.88 -11.98
C PHE A 18 11.06 3.64 -12.83
N TRP A 19 11.20 3.67 -14.16
CA TRP A 19 10.05 3.52 -15.06
C TRP A 19 9.40 2.16 -14.98
N ILE A 20 10.17 1.08 -14.83
CA ILE A 20 9.61 -0.27 -14.64
C ILE A 20 8.78 -0.33 -13.35
N ALA A 21 9.32 0.16 -12.23
CA ALA A 21 8.61 0.13 -10.95
C ALA A 21 7.37 1.03 -10.97
N LEU A 22 7.45 2.21 -11.59
CA LEU A 22 6.32 3.12 -11.75
C LEU A 22 5.22 2.50 -12.60
N LEU A 23 5.57 1.91 -13.76
CA LEU A 23 4.60 1.25 -14.64
C LEU A 23 3.94 0.07 -13.96
N LEU A 24 4.70 -0.74 -13.21
CA LEU A 24 4.16 -1.86 -12.44
C LEU A 24 3.15 -1.38 -11.40
N MET A 25 3.52 -0.38 -10.58
CA MET A 25 2.65 0.20 -9.57
C MET A 25 1.40 0.83 -10.18
N PHE A 26 1.55 1.63 -11.24
CA PHE A 26 0.43 2.30 -11.88
C PHE A 26 -0.52 1.30 -12.55
N SER A 27 0.01 0.27 -13.23
CA SER A 27 -0.81 -0.78 -13.85
C SER A 27 -1.60 -1.55 -12.79
N ALA A 28 -0.98 -1.91 -11.66
CA ALA A 28 -1.67 -2.57 -10.56
C ALA A 28 -2.77 -1.68 -9.95
N ALA A 29 -2.49 -0.38 -9.75
CA ALA A 29 -3.49 0.57 -9.26
C ALA A 29 -4.70 0.72 -10.20
N LEU A 30 -4.46 0.70 -11.52
CA LEU A 30 -5.53 0.75 -12.52
C LEU A 30 -6.43 -0.49 -12.47
N LEU A 31 -5.86 -1.67 -12.24
CA LEU A 31 -6.63 -2.92 -12.12
C LEU A 31 -7.58 -2.91 -10.91
N MET A 32 -7.27 -2.15 -9.86
CA MET A 32 -8.09 -2.04 -8.65
C MET A 32 -9.23 -1.02 -8.73
N ARG A 33 -9.21 -0.10 -9.69
CA ARG A 33 -10.21 0.99 -9.78
C ARG A 33 -11.67 0.55 -9.93
N PRO A 34 -12.00 -0.46 -10.75
CA PRO A 34 -13.40 -0.85 -10.93
C PRO A 34 -14.06 -1.31 -9.63
N SER A 35 -13.34 -2.06 -8.79
CA SER A 35 -13.89 -2.59 -7.53
C SER A 35 -14.02 -1.53 -6.44
N SER A 36 -13.22 -0.46 -6.45
CA SER A 36 -13.28 0.58 -5.40
C SER A 36 -14.51 1.50 -5.51
N THR A 37 -15.04 1.71 -6.71
CA THR A 37 -16.23 2.55 -6.91
C THR A 37 -17.49 1.99 -6.23
N CYS A 38 -17.64 0.67 -6.29
CA CYS A 38 -18.72 -0.09 -5.65
C CYS A 38 -18.67 -0.03 -4.10
N LEU A 39 -17.49 0.22 -3.52
CA LEU A 39 -17.32 0.33 -2.07
C LEU A 39 -17.56 1.75 -1.54
N THR A 40 -17.63 2.73 -2.44
CA THR A 40 -17.82 4.13 -2.08
C THR A 40 -19.30 4.40 -1.87
N THR A 41 -19.72 4.59 -0.63
CA THR A 41 -21.11 4.93 -0.27
C THR A 41 -21.14 6.18 0.60
N SER A 42 -22.33 6.70 0.91
CA SER A 42 -22.46 7.78 1.91
C SER A 42 -21.93 7.40 3.29
N SER A 43 -21.96 6.09 3.62
CA SER A 43 -21.47 5.52 4.88
C SER A 43 -20.00 5.12 4.84
N THR A 44 -19.44 4.92 3.65
CA THR A 44 -18.06 4.46 3.41
C THR A 44 -17.41 5.29 2.30
N PRO A 45 -17.22 6.60 2.49
CA PRO A 45 -16.72 7.49 1.44
C PRO A 45 -15.27 7.21 1.02
N LYS A 46 -14.49 6.51 1.85
CA LYS A 46 -13.10 6.11 1.57
C LYS A 46 -13.01 4.64 1.16
N ALA A 47 -14.14 4.00 0.82
CA ALA A 47 -14.19 2.63 0.34
C ALA A 47 -13.50 1.67 1.33
N ILE A 48 -12.56 0.85 0.84
CA ILE A 48 -11.88 -0.17 1.63
C ILE A 48 -11.17 0.40 2.87
N VAL A 49 -10.67 1.64 2.79
CA VAL A 49 -9.94 2.31 3.87
C VAL A 49 -10.83 2.58 5.09
N ASP A 50 -12.14 2.76 4.90
CA ASP A 50 -13.06 2.90 6.04
C ASP A 50 -13.15 1.60 6.84
N LEU A 51 -13.08 0.44 6.17
CA LEU A 51 -12.97 -0.85 6.86
C LEU A 51 -11.59 -1.01 7.49
N GLU A 52 -10.50 -0.72 6.77
CA GLU A 52 -9.13 -0.84 7.28
C GLU A 52 -8.92 -0.09 8.60
N LEU A 53 -9.59 1.05 8.79
CA LEU A 53 -9.45 1.90 9.98
C LEU A 53 -10.62 1.75 10.98
N ALA A 54 -11.48 0.74 10.81
CA ALA A 54 -12.59 0.46 11.72
C ALA A 54 -12.11 -0.23 13.01
N PHE A 55 -11.61 0.55 13.97
CA PHE A 55 -11.18 0.04 15.29
C PHE A 55 -12.31 -0.57 16.12
N ASP A 56 -13.54 -0.11 15.90
CA ASP A 56 -14.72 -0.62 16.58
C ASP A 56 -15.37 -1.76 15.78
N GLN A 57 -15.71 -2.84 16.48
CA GLN A 57 -16.28 -4.04 15.85
C GLN A 57 -17.68 -3.76 15.28
N GLN A 58 -18.49 -2.95 15.96
CA GLN A 58 -19.84 -2.64 15.49
C GLN A 58 -19.77 -1.81 14.22
N GLU A 59 -18.85 -0.86 14.13
CA GLU A 59 -18.60 -0.09 12.92
C GLU A 59 -18.16 -0.98 11.75
N ALA A 60 -17.21 -1.90 11.98
CA ALA A 60 -16.78 -2.83 10.93
C ALA A 60 -17.93 -3.74 10.44
N LEU A 61 -18.81 -4.19 11.34
CA LEU A 61 -20.00 -4.97 11.00
C LEU A 61 -21.03 -4.13 10.22
N ARG A 62 -21.24 -2.87 10.61
CA ARG A 62 -22.10 -1.92 9.90
C ARG A 62 -21.61 -1.69 8.47
N ILE A 63 -20.30 -1.50 8.28
CA ILE A 63 -19.67 -1.37 6.96
C ILE A 63 -19.96 -2.61 6.11
N LYS A 64 -19.75 -3.81 6.68
CA LYS A 64 -20.01 -5.08 6.01
C LYS A 64 -21.48 -5.21 5.58
N GLU A 65 -22.41 -4.81 6.43
CA GLU A 65 -23.85 -4.82 6.15
C GLU A 65 -24.22 -3.87 5.02
N VAL A 66 -23.70 -2.62 5.07
CA VAL A 66 -23.89 -1.62 4.01
C VAL A 66 -23.40 -2.16 2.66
N TRP A 67 -22.22 -2.79 2.62
CA TRP A 67 -21.69 -3.36 1.38
C TRP A 67 -22.45 -4.59 0.90
N SER A 68 -23.00 -5.38 1.81
CA SER A 68 -23.83 -6.53 1.45
C SER A 68 -25.15 -6.10 0.79
N ALA A 69 -25.68 -4.94 1.19
CA ALA A 69 -26.89 -4.36 0.61
C ALA A 69 -26.62 -3.50 -0.65
N ASN A 70 -25.36 -3.15 -0.95
CA ASN A 70 -25.03 -2.30 -2.09
C ASN A 70 -24.94 -3.12 -3.38
N ASP A 71 -25.80 -2.78 -4.36
CA ASP A 71 -25.77 -3.39 -5.69
C ASP A 71 -24.59 -2.85 -6.50
N CYS A 72 -23.80 -3.79 -7.04
CA CYS A 72 -22.62 -3.48 -7.84
C CYS A 72 -22.65 -4.11 -9.22
N SER A 73 -23.84 -4.55 -9.67
CA SER A 73 -24.06 -5.08 -11.00
C SER A 73 -23.90 -3.99 -12.07
N ASN A 74 -22.68 -3.86 -12.60
CA ASN A 74 -22.42 -3.08 -13.81
C ASN A 74 -21.64 -3.92 -14.83
N SER A 75 -21.60 -3.49 -16.09
CA SER A 75 -21.06 -4.27 -17.21
C SER A 75 -19.55 -4.58 -17.12
N LEU A 76 -18.84 -4.00 -16.15
CA LEU A 76 -17.41 -4.19 -15.90
C LEU A 76 -17.11 -4.75 -14.50
N ALA A 77 -18.15 -5.05 -13.71
CA ALA A 77 -18.00 -5.51 -12.35
C ALA A 77 -17.60 -6.99 -12.32
N LEU A 78 -16.59 -7.29 -11.50
CA LEU A 78 -16.19 -8.66 -11.17
C LEU A 78 -17.02 -9.23 -9.99
N SER A 79 -18.05 -8.51 -9.57
CA SER A 79 -18.78 -8.71 -8.32
C SER A 79 -20.25 -8.31 -8.48
N SER A 80 -21.15 -9.06 -7.85
CA SER A 80 -22.60 -8.77 -7.86
C SER A 80 -23.02 -7.75 -6.81
N ASN A 81 -22.29 -7.68 -5.69
CA ASN A 81 -22.58 -6.79 -4.56
C ASN A 81 -21.30 -6.20 -3.96
N GLY A 82 -21.45 -5.23 -3.05
CA GLY A 82 -20.33 -4.58 -2.36
C GLY A 82 -19.44 -5.51 -1.57
N LEU A 83 -19.98 -6.56 -0.95
CA LEU A 83 -19.18 -7.50 -0.16
C LEU A 83 -18.24 -8.32 -1.06
N GLU A 84 -18.75 -8.81 -2.19
CA GLU A 84 -17.92 -9.48 -3.20
C GLU A 84 -16.89 -8.54 -3.81
N ALA A 85 -17.26 -7.28 -4.06
CA ALA A 85 -16.34 -6.28 -4.56
C ALA A 85 -15.22 -5.99 -3.56
N ALA A 86 -15.51 -5.96 -2.26
CA ALA A 86 -14.51 -5.78 -1.20
C ALA A 86 -13.52 -6.95 -1.21
N MET A 87 -14.03 -8.18 -1.30
CA MET A 87 -13.20 -9.39 -1.41
C MET A 87 -12.30 -9.36 -2.65
N VAL A 88 -12.83 -8.98 -3.81
CA VAL A 88 -12.06 -8.83 -5.05
C VAL A 88 -11.03 -7.72 -4.91
N ASN A 89 -11.39 -6.58 -4.30
CA ASN A 89 -10.48 -5.46 -4.08
C ASN A 89 -9.29 -5.86 -3.21
N ILE A 90 -9.53 -6.55 -2.09
CA ILE A 90 -8.48 -7.07 -1.20
C ILE A 90 -7.57 -8.07 -1.93
N VAL A 91 -8.14 -8.97 -2.75
CA VAL A 91 -7.34 -9.94 -3.51
C VAL A 91 -6.47 -9.24 -4.57
N LEU A 92 -7.01 -8.22 -5.24
CA LEU A 92 -6.27 -7.40 -6.20
C LEU A 92 -5.23 -6.49 -5.52
N ASP A 93 -5.31 -6.30 -4.20
CA ASP A 93 -4.32 -5.54 -3.45
C ASP A 93 -3.00 -6.30 -3.29
N PHE A 94 -2.98 -7.64 -3.28
CA PHE A 94 -1.73 -8.43 -3.22
C PHE A 94 -0.72 -8.14 -4.36
N PRO A 95 -1.09 -8.06 -5.64
CA PRO A 95 -0.16 -7.63 -6.67
C PRO A 95 0.20 -6.14 -6.55
N PHE A 96 -0.73 -5.29 -6.10
CA PHE A 96 -0.47 -3.87 -5.89
C PHE A 96 0.53 -3.64 -4.75
N LEU A 97 0.45 -4.39 -3.65
CA LEU A 97 1.34 -4.25 -2.50
C LEU A 97 2.79 -4.58 -2.84
N VAL A 98 2.98 -5.60 -3.69
CA VAL A 98 4.30 -5.94 -4.22
C VAL A 98 4.82 -4.78 -5.08
N ALA A 99 3.97 -4.24 -5.95
CA ALA A 99 4.34 -3.19 -6.87
C ALA A 99 4.70 -1.87 -6.16
N TYR A 100 3.87 -1.39 -5.21
CA TYR A 100 4.16 -0.14 -4.49
C TYR A 100 5.37 -0.33 -3.56
N THR A 101 5.54 -1.50 -2.93
CA THR A 101 6.70 -1.75 -2.05
C THR A 101 8.00 -1.69 -2.85
N ILE A 102 8.04 -2.31 -4.04
CA ILE A 102 9.19 -2.22 -4.95
C ILE A 102 9.42 -0.77 -5.37
N PHE A 103 8.36 -0.03 -5.71
CA PHE A 103 8.47 1.36 -6.12
C PHE A 103 9.06 2.26 -5.01
N LEU A 104 8.60 2.10 -3.76
CA LEU A 104 9.15 2.80 -2.60
C LEU A 104 10.64 2.49 -2.41
N ILE A 105 11.04 1.22 -2.49
CA ILE A 105 12.44 0.82 -2.39
C ILE A 105 13.30 1.47 -3.49
N VAL A 106 12.80 1.49 -4.74
CA VAL A 106 13.49 2.15 -5.85
C VAL A 106 13.66 3.64 -5.55
N LEU A 107 12.61 4.34 -5.11
CA LEU A 107 12.71 5.76 -4.73
C LEU A 107 13.70 6.01 -3.59
N ILE A 108 13.68 5.18 -2.54
CA ILE A 108 14.62 5.27 -1.40
C ILE A 108 16.07 5.17 -1.88
N VAL A 109 16.36 4.24 -2.79
CA VAL A 109 17.70 4.03 -3.34
C VAL A 109 18.11 5.15 -4.29
N LEU A 110 17.19 5.65 -5.13
CA LEU A 110 17.50 6.70 -6.10
C LEU A 110 17.71 8.07 -5.45
N THR A 111 17.12 8.29 -4.27
CA THR A 111 17.20 9.56 -3.52
C THR A 111 18.30 9.57 -2.46
N ARG A 112 19.06 8.48 -2.29
CA ARG A 112 20.16 8.42 -1.31
C ARG A 112 21.33 9.35 -1.69
N SER A 113 22.05 9.84 -0.69
CA SER A 113 23.31 10.56 -0.91
C SER A 113 24.41 9.63 -1.44
N LYS A 114 25.35 10.16 -2.23
CA LYS A 114 26.48 9.39 -2.78
C LYS A 114 27.48 8.92 -1.72
N ASP A 115 27.45 9.48 -0.51
CA ASP A 115 28.32 9.09 0.60
C ASP A 115 27.95 7.72 1.16
N LEU A 116 28.65 6.69 0.69
CA LEU A 116 28.44 5.28 1.03
C LEU A 116 28.68 4.98 2.52
N LEU A 117 29.48 5.79 3.22
CA LEU A 117 29.86 5.59 4.63
C LEU A 117 28.74 5.92 5.65
N LYS A 118 27.58 6.45 5.21
CA LYS A 118 26.44 6.81 6.06
C LYS A 118 25.12 6.09 5.69
N ASP A 119 25.17 5.02 4.89
CA ASP A 119 23.95 4.46 4.26
C ASP A 119 23.09 3.57 5.17
N SER A 120 23.37 3.51 6.48
CA SER A 120 22.54 2.82 7.47
C SER A 120 21.09 3.29 7.44
N MET A 121 20.87 4.59 7.18
CA MET A 121 19.54 5.16 7.04
C MET A 121 18.79 4.62 5.82
N THR A 122 19.45 4.43 4.67
CA THR A 122 18.79 3.86 3.48
C THR A 122 18.45 2.40 3.70
N VAL A 123 19.34 1.63 4.33
CA VAL A 123 19.08 0.24 4.69
C VAL A 123 17.87 0.17 5.65
N PHE A 124 17.82 1.04 6.67
CA PHE A 124 16.68 1.16 7.56
C PHE A 124 15.37 1.45 6.82
N LEU A 125 15.36 2.45 5.91
CA LEU A 125 14.17 2.79 5.12
C LEU A 125 13.73 1.63 4.20
N ILE A 126 14.67 0.87 3.63
CA ILE A 126 14.34 -0.33 2.84
C ILE A 126 13.66 -1.38 3.72
N TYR A 127 14.18 -1.65 4.92
CA TYR A 127 13.54 -2.59 5.84
C TYR A 127 12.18 -2.10 6.33
N ALA A 128 12.03 -0.79 6.56
CA ALA A 128 10.74 -0.19 6.88
C ALA A 128 9.73 -0.35 5.73
N ALA A 129 10.15 -0.20 4.46
CA ALA A 129 9.30 -0.46 3.31
C ALA A 129 8.85 -1.93 3.23
N PHE A 130 9.75 -2.88 3.50
CA PHE A 130 9.39 -4.31 3.60
C PHE A 130 8.43 -4.58 4.76
N LEU A 131 8.64 -3.94 5.92
CA LEU A 131 7.74 -4.08 7.06
C LEU A 131 6.35 -3.53 6.75
N ALA A 132 6.24 -2.38 6.08
CA ALA A 132 4.96 -1.83 5.63
C ALA A 132 4.23 -2.80 4.68
N GLY A 133 4.93 -3.35 3.69
CA GLY A 133 4.35 -4.37 2.80
C GLY A 133 3.93 -5.66 3.51
N LEU A 134 4.67 -6.09 4.54
CA LEU A 134 4.30 -7.24 5.36
C LEU A 134 3.06 -6.96 6.23
N LEU A 135 2.98 -5.78 6.82
CA LEU A 135 1.80 -5.35 7.58
C LEU A 135 0.56 -5.30 6.68
N ASP A 136 0.73 -4.86 5.42
CA ASP A 136 -0.34 -4.85 4.41
C ASP A 136 -0.84 -6.27 4.09
N VAL A 137 0.07 -7.22 3.91
CA VAL A 137 -0.28 -8.63 3.72
C VAL A 137 -1.07 -9.18 4.91
N ILE A 138 -0.62 -8.90 6.14
CA ILE A 138 -1.28 -9.38 7.36
C ILE A 138 -2.68 -8.77 7.47
N GLU A 139 -2.80 -7.47 7.26
CA GLU A 139 -4.04 -6.71 7.31
C GLU A 139 -5.07 -7.26 6.29
N ASN A 140 -4.68 -7.38 5.03
CA ASN A 140 -5.52 -7.92 3.96
C ASN A 140 -6.00 -9.37 4.24
N ILE A 141 -5.13 -10.22 4.79
CA ILE A 141 -5.52 -11.59 5.21
C ILE A 141 -6.56 -11.54 6.33
N LEU A 142 -6.34 -10.71 7.35
CA LEU A 142 -7.26 -10.57 8.48
C LEU A 142 -8.61 -10.01 8.04
N MET A 143 -8.63 -9.04 7.12
CA MET A 143 -9.87 -8.51 6.54
C MET A 143 -10.63 -9.56 5.74
N ILE A 144 -9.95 -10.41 4.96
CA ILE A 144 -10.59 -11.55 4.27
C ILE A 144 -11.29 -12.47 5.28
N PHE A 145 -10.61 -12.82 6.38
CA PHE A 145 -11.20 -13.69 7.40
C PHE A 145 -12.37 -13.01 8.11
N PHE A 146 -12.27 -11.71 8.40
CA PHE A 146 -13.37 -10.91 8.95
C PHE A 146 -14.58 -10.92 8.02
N LEU A 147 -14.41 -10.56 6.74
CA LEU A 147 -15.50 -10.48 5.77
C LEU A 147 -16.16 -11.84 5.54
N ARG A 148 -15.42 -12.95 5.58
CA ARG A 148 -15.99 -14.30 5.41
C ARG A 148 -16.68 -14.84 6.65
N MET A 149 -16.08 -14.69 7.83
CA MET A 149 -16.50 -15.47 9.01
C MET A 149 -16.91 -14.63 10.22
N ASN A 150 -16.69 -13.30 10.22
CA ASN A 150 -16.90 -12.41 11.37
C ASN A 150 -16.11 -12.82 12.65
N GLN A 151 -15.10 -13.70 12.53
CA GLN A 151 -14.40 -14.28 13.68
C GLN A 151 -13.19 -13.46 14.15
N ILE A 152 -12.76 -12.49 13.35
CA ILE A 152 -11.58 -11.67 13.63
C ILE A 152 -12.04 -10.33 14.22
N PRO A 153 -11.54 -9.93 15.40
CA PRO A 153 -11.81 -8.61 15.94
C PRO A 153 -11.21 -7.51 15.04
N SER A 154 -12.00 -6.48 14.73
CA SER A 154 -11.64 -5.46 13.75
C SER A 154 -10.41 -4.65 14.13
N TYR A 155 -10.18 -4.45 15.42
CA TYR A 155 -8.97 -3.79 15.93
C TYR A 155 -7.67 -4.47 15.46
N THR A 156 -7.68 -5.78 15.17
CA THR A 156 -6.45 -6.51 14.79
C THR A 156 -5.92 -6.07 13.43
N PHE A 157 -6.79 -5.97 12.42
CA PHE A 157 -6.41 -5.43 11.11
C PHE A 157 -6.27 -3.90 11.17
N ALA A 158 -7.05 -3.21 12.01
CA ALA A 158 -6.94 -1.75 12.14
C ALA A 158 -5.61 -1.26 12.74
N VAL A 159 -5.06 -2.01 13.69
CA VAL A 159 -3.70 -1.75 14.21
C VAL A 159 -2.66 -1.98 13.13
N ALA A 160 -2.76 -3.07 12.36
CA ALA A 160 -1.85 -3.36 11.26
C ALA A 160 -1.91 -2.25 10.18
N ALA A 161 -3.12 -1.85 9.77
CA ALA A 161 -3.36 -0.74 8.84
C ALA A 161 -2.75 0.56 9.35
N SER A 162 -2.99 0.91 10.62
CA SER A 162 -2.49 2.15 11.21
C SER A 162 -0.97 2.21 11.28
N LEU A 163 -0.32 1.11 11.66
CA LEU A 163 1.13 0.99 11.65
C LEU A 163 1.69 1.06 10.22
N LYS A 164 1.05 0.38 9.26
CA LYS A 164 1.37 0.44 7.83
C LYS A 164 1.35 1.88 7.33
N PHE A 165 0.25 2.60 7.52
CA PHE A 165 0.10 3.99 7.08
C PHE A 165 1.11 4.92 7.75
N GLY A 166 1.40 4.72 9.04
CA GLY A 166 2.43 5.48 9.75
C GLY A 166 3.82 5.28 9.14
N ILE A 167 4.19 4.03 8.81
CA ILE A 167 5.47 3.73 8.15
C ILE A 167 5.51 4.33 6.75
N ILE A 168 4.46 4.14 5.94
CA ILE A 168 4.39 4.69 4.57
C ILE A 168 4.54 6.22 4.60
N LEU A 169 3.86 6.90 5.52
CA LEU A 169 3.99 8.35 5.69
C LEU A 169 5.43 8.77 6.01
N LEU A 170 6.11 8.07 6.93
CA LEU A 170 7.52 8.30 7.24
C LEU A 170 8.42 8.11 6.02
N LEU A 171 8.19 7.06 5.23
CA LEU A 171 8.95 6.79 4.00
C LEU A 171 8.77 7.91 2.98
N ILE A 172 7.52 8.36 2.76
CA ILE A 172 7.20 9.45 1.83
C ILE A 172 7.90 10.74 2.27
N ILE A 173 7.81 11.11 3.55
CA ILE A 173 8.49 12.29 4.10
C ILE A 173 10.01 12.19 3.88
N ALA A 174 10.61 11.04 4.16
CA ALA A 174 12.04 10.82 3.98
C ALA A 174 12.48 10.94 2.50
N ILE A 175 11.69 10.39 1.58
CA ILE A 175 11.92 10.49 0.12
C ILE A 175 11.82 11.95 -0.34
N ILE A 176 10.75 12.66 0.03
CA ILE A 176 10.55 14.07 -0.33
C ILE A 176 11.69 14.93 0.21
N TRP A 177 12.05 14.76 1.48
CA TRP A 177 13.16 15.49 2.11
C TRP A 177 14.48 15.27 1.37
N ARG A 178 14.78 14.03 0.98
CA ARG A 178 15.97 13.69 0.18
C ARG A 178 15.92 14.33 -1.21
N LEU A 179 14.77 14.31 -1.88
CA LEU A 179 14.58 14.96 -3.18
C LEU A 179 14.82 16.48 -3.10
N VAL A 180 14.26 17.14 -2.08
CA VAL A 180 14.47 18.57 -1.86
C VAL A 180 15.94 18.89 -1.67
N ARG A 181 16.67 18.10 -0.86
CA ARG A 181 18.11 18.27 -0.69
C ARG A 181 18.92 18.11 -1.97
N LEU A 182 18.48 17.25 -2.89
CA LEU A 182 19.14 17.07 -4.20
C LEU A 182 18.91 18.26 -5.14
N MET A 183 17.81 18.98 -4.97
CA MET A 183 17.47 20.16 -5.79
C MET A 183 18.14 21.45 -5.30
N ILE A 184 18.51 21.53 -4.01
CA ILE A 184 19.24 22.68 -3.47
C ILE A 184 20.70 22.59 -3.95
N PRO A 185 21.20 23.52 -4.78
CA PRO A 185 22.59 23.51 -5.19
C PRO A 185 23.47 23.66 -3.95
N SER A 186 24.37 22.70 -3.74
CA SER A 186 25.44 22.83 -2.75
C SER A 186 26.22 24.09 -3.10
N LYS A 187 26.13 25.14 -2.28
CA LYS A 187 27.09 26.25 -2.36
C LYS A 187 28.45 25.63 -2.06
N GLY A 188 29.28 25.52 -3.10
CA GLY A 188 30.69 25.16 -2.97
C GLY A 188 31.45 26.22 -2.20
#